data_AF-F4Q3J5-F1
#
_entry.id   AF-F4Q3J5-F1
#
_cell.length_a   1.000
_cell.length_b   1.000
_cell.length_c   1.000
_cell.angle_alpha   90.00
_cell.angle_beta   90.00
_cell.angle_gamma   90.00
#
_symmetry.space_group_name_H-M   'P 1'
#
loop_
_entity.id
_entity.type
_entity.pdbx_description
1 polymer ?
#
loop_
_entity_poly.entity_id
_entity_poly.type
_entity_poly.pdbx_seq_one_letter_code
_entity_poly.pdbx_strand_id
1 'polypeptide(L)'
;MFTPNHKKESTEAEKVMMDLVFQSTQAAESFVMVLIKFYQENSVSIWNGTECKGVANIEKLLSELPQTAHTIDTYDAQPIYSVDKKLTNILITVSGKVVYAGTANHAFNQTLVLAKDPTTQNFYLAHDCVRLTS
;
A
#
# COMPACT_ATOMS: atom_id res chain seq x y z
N MET A 1 18.63 -18.97 -11.12
CA MET A 1 17.61 -20.00 -11.37
C MET A 1 16.54 -19.84 -10.30
N PHE A 2 15.33 -19.41 -10.66
CA PHE A 2 14.24 -19.19 -9.69
C PHE A 2 13.75 -20.54 -9.15
N THR A 3 13.82 -20.75 -7.85
CA THR A 3 13.26 -21.94 -7.19
C THR A 3 11.73 -21.96 -7.29
N PRO A 4 11.07 -23.13 -7.19
CA PRO A 4 9.61 -23.23 -7.22
C PRO A 4 8.91 -22.38 -6.15
N ASN A 5 9.55 -22.16 -5.00
CA ASN A 5 9.02 -21.31 -3.94
C ASN A 5 8.93 -19.84 -4.35
N HIS A 6 9.96 -19.31 -5.03
CA HIS A 6 9.92 -17.93 -5.53
C HIS A 6 8.78 -17.69 -6.50
N LYS A 7 8.45 -18.68 -7.35
CA LYS A 7 7.32 -18.57 -8.29
C LYS A 7 5.98 -18.47 -7.54
N LYS A 8 5.79 -19.29 -6.52
CA LYS A 8 4.56 -19.29 -5.71
C LYS A 8 4.39 -17.97 -4.95
N GLU A 9 5.47 -17.46 -4.36
CA GLU A 9 5.48 -16.19 -3.63
C GLU A 9 5.21 -14.99 -4.54
N SER A 10 5.78 -14.99 -5.74
CA SER A 10 5.51 -13.99 -6.78
C SER A 10 4.03 -13.96 -7.16
N THR A 11 3.40 -15.13 -7.35
CA THR A 11 1.97 -15.22 -7.67
C THR A 11 1.08 -14.77 -6.50
N GLU A 12 1.48 -15.02 -5.26
CA GLU A 12 0.78 -14.51 -4.07
C GLU A 12 0.85 -12.98 -4.01
N ALA A 13 2.02 -12.40 -4.29
CA ALA A 13 2.22 -10.94 -4.38
C ALA A 13 1.35 -10.29 -5.47
N GLU A 14 1.34 -10.85 -6.67
CA GLU A 14 0.51 -10.38 -7.78
C GLU A 14 -0.98 -10.44 -7.43
N LYS A 15 -1.44 -11.52 -6.77
CA LYS A 15 -2.84 -11.66 -6.36
C LYS A 15 -3.24 -10.61 -5.32
N VAL A 16 -2.43 -10.43 -4.28
CA VAL A 16 -2.70 -9.43 -3.23
C VAL A 16 -2.73 -8.03 -3.83
N MET A 17 -1.84 -7.74 -4.77
CA MET A 17 -1.85 -6.46 -5.47
C MET A 17 -3.11 -6.26 -6.31
N MET A 18 -3.50 -7.28 -7.08
CA MET A 18 -4.72 -7.25 -7.88
C MET A 18 -5.95 -6.99 -7.00
N ASP A 19 -6.03 -7.64 -5.84
CA ASP A 19 -7.14 -7.46 -4.89
C ASP A 19 -7.15 -6.02 -4.33
N LEU A 20 -5.98 -5.46 -3.98
CA LEU A 20 -5.89 -4.09 -3.46
C LEU A 20 -6.27 -3.03 -4.50
N VAL A 21 -5.80 -3.17 -5.74
CA VAL A 21 -6.15 -2.28 -6.87
C VAL A 21 -7.62 -2.42 -7.26
N PHE A 22 -8.16 -3.64 -7.24
CA PHE A 22 -9.57 -3.87 -7.54
C PHE A 22 -10.49 -3.27 -6.48
N GLN A 23 -10.13 -3.40 -5.20
CA GLN A 23 -10.89 -2.77 -4.11
C GLN A 23 -10.82 -1.24 -4.16
N SER A 24 -9.67 -0.67 -4.54
CA SER A 24 -9.51 0.78 -4.66
C SER A 24 -10.29 1.41 -5.82
N THR A 25 -10.55 0.63 -6.88
CA THR A 25 -11.20 1.09 -8.11
C THR A 25 -12.71 0.84 -8.15
N GLN A 26 -13.21 -0.18 -7.46
CA GLN A 26 -14.62 -0.56 -7.52
C GLN A 26 -15.47 -0.20 -6.29
N ALA A 27 -14.86 0.11 -5.15
CA ALA A 27 -15.64 0.47 -3.97
C ALA A 27 -16.21 1.90 -4.11
N ALA A 28 -17.46 2.08 -3.69
CA ALA A 28 -17.99 3.41 -3.37
C ALA A 28 -17.28 4.04 -2.14
N GLU A 29 -16.47 3.23 -1.43
CA GLU A 29 -15.56 3.66 -0.37
C GLU A 29 -14.27 4.21 -0.99
N SER A 30 -13.73 5.31 -0.46
CA SER A 30 -12.46 5.86 -0.93
C SER A 30 -11.33 4.84 -0.77
N PHE A 31 -10.33 4.87 -1.67
CA PHE A 31 -9.09 4.07 -1.57
C PHE A 31 -8.49 4.08 -0.15
N VAL A 32 -8.61 5.23 0.51
CA VAL A 32 -8.23 5.49 1.89
C VAL A 32 -8.92 4.55 2.91
N MET A 33 -10.23 4.33 2.79
CA MET A 33 -11.01 3.45 3.68
C MET A 33 -10.68 1.97 3.49
N VAL A 34 -10.23 1.58 2.31
CA VAL A 34 -9.74 0.22 2.07
C VAL A 34 -8.36 0.05 2.71
N LEU A 35 -7.46 1.00 2.50
CA LEU A 35 -6.10 0.95 3.03
C LEU A 35 -6.05 0.92 4.56
N ILE A 36 -6.90 1.70 5.25
CA ILE A 36 -6.86 1.78 6.71
C ILE A 36 -7.04 0.41 7.40
N LYS A 37 -7.80 -0.50 6.77
CA LYS A 37 -8.06 -1.87 7.27
C LYS A 37 -6.80 -2.74 7.32
N PHE A 38 -5.75 -2.37 6.59
CA PHE A 38 -4.48 -3.10 6.56
C PHE A 38 -3.43 -2.53 7.52
N TYR A 39 -3.63 -1.34 8.08
CA TYR A 39 -2.68 -0.75 9.02
C TYR A 39 -2.79 -1.38 10.41
N GLN A 40 -1.65 -1.47 11.09
CA GLN A 40 -1.51 -1.92 12.47
C GLN A 40 -0.81 -0.85 13.32
N GLU A 41 -0.69 -1.09 14.62
CA GLU A 41 -0.05 -0.15 15.55
C GLU A 41 1.44 0.08 15.26
N ASN A 42 2.12 -0.93 14.69
CA ASN A 42 3.53 -0.83 14.29
C ASN A 42 3.73 -0.29 12.87
N SER A 43 2.65 0.05 12.16
CA SER A 43 2.74 0.56 10.79
C SER A 43 3.26 1.99 10.74
N VAL A 44 3.94 2.32 9.65
CA VAL A 44 4.48 3.66 9.38
C VAL A 44 4.03 4.15 8.02
N SER A 45 3.40 5.32 7.97
CA SER A 45 3.10 6.04 6.74
C SER A 45 3.99 7.28 6.61
N ILE A 46 4.52 7.55 5.42
CA ILE A 46 5.30 8.73 5.09
C ILE A 46 4.59 9.47 3.97
N TRP A 47 3.94 10.58 4.32
CA TRP A 47 3.16 11.37 3.38
C TRP A 47 3.93 12.63 2.97
N ASN A 48 4.40 12.68 1.72
CA ASN A 48 5.21 13.78 1.18
C ASN A 48 6.45 14.14 2.02
N GLY A 49 6.98 13.17 2.78
CA GLY A 49 8.13 13.36 3.68
C GLY A 49 7.76 13.56 5.16
N THR A 50 6.47 13.66 5.50
CA THR A 50 5.99 13.72 6.88
C THR A 50 5.68 12.31 7.38
N GLU A 51 6.39 11.86 8.41
CA GLU A 51 6.17 10.55 9.03
C GLU A 51 4.93 10.56 9.94
N CYS A 52 4.13 9.51 9.86
CA CYS A 52 2.98 9.22 10.70
C CYS A 52 3.03 7.75 11.13
N LYS A 53 2.96 7.48 12.45
CA LYS A 53 3.12 6.14 13.02
C LYS A 53 1.87 5.69 13.76
N GLY A 54 1.52 4.43 13.60
CA GLY A 54 0.40 3.79 14.28
C GLY A 54 -0.95 4.06 13.60
N VAL A 55 -1.81 3.05 13.59
CA VAL A 55 -3.08 3.05 12.86
C VAL A 55 -3.96 4.24 13.21
N ALA A 56 -4.03 4.65 14.48
CA ALA A 56 -4.88 5.78 14.90
C ALA A 56 -4.42 7.13 14.32
N ASN A 57 -3.11 7.39 14.27
CA ASN A 57 -2.59 8.63 13.69
C ASN A 57 -2.71 8.62 12.16
N ILE A 58 -2.54 7.45 11.56
CA ILE A 58 -2.66 7.27 10.11
C ILE A 58 -4.12 7.45 9.69
N GLU A 59 -5.07 6.89 10.43
CA GLU A 59 -6.51 7.12 10.23
C GLU A 59 -6.84 8.61 10.29
N LYS A 60 -6.32 9.31 11.31
CA LYS A 60 -6.50 10.76 11.44
C LYS A 60 -5.95 11.51 10.24
N LEU A 61 -4.69 11.26 9.85
CA LEU A 61 -4.05 11.87 8.67
C LEU A 61 -4.92 11.68 7.42
N LEU A 62 -5.38 10.46 7.21
CA LEU A 62 -6.18 10.07 6.06
C LEU A 62 -7.58 10.71 6.07
N SER A 63 -8.19 10.91 7.24
CA SER A 63 -9.48 11.58 7.41
C SER A 63 -9.43 13.09 7.15
N GLU A 64 -8.26 13.71 7.32
CA GLU A 64 -8.03 15.14 7.09
C GLU A 64 -7.77 15.45 5.61
N LEU A 65 -7.52 14.43 4.77
CA LEU A 65 -7.35 14.62 3.33
C LEU A 65 -8.68 14.99 2.67
N PRO A 66 -8.68 15.94 1.70
CA PRO A 66 -9.84 16.16 0.85
C PRO A 66 -10.24 14.86 0.14
N GLN A 67 -11.49 14.78 -0.30
CA GLN A 67 -11.93 13.65 -1.12
C GLN A 67 -11.03 13.50 -2.35
N THR A 68 -10.51 12.29 -2.56
CA THR A 68 -9.57 11.95 -3.62
C THR A 68 -10.14 10.94 -4.59
N ALA A 69 -9.81 11.08 -5.86
CA ALA A 69 -10.00 10.05 -6.89
C ALA A 69 -8.62 9.65 -7.44
N HIS A 70 -8.25 8.39 -7.29
CA HIS A 70 -6.98 7.85 -7.77
C HIS A 70 -7.19 7.08 -9.08
N THR A 71 -6.32 7.30 -10.05
CA THR A 71 -6.19 6.48 -11.26
C THR A 71 -4.80 5.84 -11.23
N ILE A 72 -4.74 4.51 -11.28
CA ILE A 72 -3.48 3.78 -11.29
C ILE A 72 -3.01 3.64 -12.74
N ASP A 73 -1.80 4.14 -13.03
CA ASP A 73 -1.19 4.03 -14.37
C ASP A 73 -0.32 2.78 -14.45
N THR A 74 0.53 2.55 -13.44
CA THR A 74 1.38 1.34 -13.38
C THR A 74 1.53 0.85 -11.95
N TYR A 75 1.82 -0.44 -11.84
CA TYR A 75 2.23 -1.04 -10.58
C TYR A 75 3.21 -2.21 -10.80
N ASP A 76 3.96 -2.53 -9.76
CA ASP A 76 4.83 -3.70 -9.68
C ASP A 76 4.80 -4.26 -8.26
N ALA A 77 4.96 -5.57 -8.12
CA ALA A 77 4.97 -6.27 -6.84
C ALA A 77 6.11 -7.29 -6.79
N GLN A 78 6.93 -7.22 -5.74
CA GLN A 78 8.13 -8.04 -5.60
C GLN A 78 8.13 -8.73 -4.23
N PRO A 79 8.34 -10.06 -4.17
CA PRO A 79 8.54 -10.72 -2.90
C PRO A 79 9.87 -10.26 -2.27
N ILE A 80 9.83 -9.86 -1.01
CA ILE A 80 11.02 -9.49 -0.22
C ILE A 80 11.06 -10.33 1.06
N TYR A 81 12.26 -10.67 1.52
CA TYR A 81 12.41 -11.46 2.74
C TYR A 81 12.29 -10.58 3.99
N SER A 82 11.62 -11.10 5.02
CA SER A 82 11.71 -10.55 6.36
C SER A 82 13.16 -10.57 6.86
N VAL A 83 13.46 -9.77 7.89
CA VAL A 83 14.81 -9.68 8.48
C VAL A 83 15.32 -11.05 8.93
N ASP A 84 14.43 -11.89 9.46
CA ASP A 84 14.74 -13.26 9.89
C ASP A 84 14.59 -14.32 8.77
N LYS A 85 14.23 -13.91 7.55
CA LYS A 85 14.00 -14.74 6.35
C LYS A 85 12.99 -15.88 6.54
N LYS A 86 12.14 -15.80 7.56
CA LYS A 86 11.12 -16.82 7.83
C LYS A 86 9.79 -16.51 7.15
N LEU A 87 9.54 -15.24 6.86
CA LEU A 87 8.32 -14.78 6.23
C LEU A 87 8.66 -14.00 4.96
N THR A 88 7.79 -14.14 3.97
CA THR A 88 7.89 -13.40 2.72
C THR A 88 6.94 -12.22 2.81
N ASN A 89 7.53 -11.03 2.84
CA ASN A 89 6.84 -9.75 2.72
C ASN A 89 6.73 -9.41 1.22
N ILE A 90 5.96 -8.38 0.90
CA ILE A 90 5.76 -7.94 -0.48
C ILE A 90 6.07 -6.44 -0.55
N LEU A 91 7.02 -6.08 -1.40
CA LEU A 91 7.24 -4.70 -1.82
C LEU A 91 6.32 -4.40 -3.00
N ILE A 92 5.56 -3.32 -2.92
CA ILE A 92 4.69 -2.88 -4.00
C ILE A 92 5.08 -1.45 -4.37
N THR A 93 5.23 -1.18 -5.66
CA THR A 93 5.38 0.18 -6.18
C THR A 93 4.20 0.50 -7.08
N VAL A 94 3.62 1.68 -6.89
CA VAL A 94 2.45 2.15 -7.63
C VAL A 94 2.75 3.55 -8.14
N SER A 95 2.39 3.82 -9.39
CA SER A 95 2.36 5.19 -9.92
C SER A 95 1.04 5.45 -10.61
N GLY A 96 0.63 6.71 -10.59
CA GLY A 96 -0.64 7.12 -11.16
C GLY A 96 -0.93 8.58 -10.94
N LYS A 97 -2.22 8.91 -10.95
CA LYS A 97 -2.72 10.27 -10.76
C LYS A 97 -3.74 10.30 -9.63
N VAL A 98 -3.71 11.38 -8.86
CA VAL A 98 -4.68 11.68 -7.83
C VAL A 98 -5.34 13.02 -8.13
N VAL A 99 -6.66 13.04 -8.07
CA VAL A 99 -7.49 14.24 -8.18
C VAL A 99 -8.06 14.54 -6.81
N TYR A 100 -7.75 15.71 -6.25
CA TYR A 100 -8.36 16.18 -5.01
C TYR A 100 -9.58 17.03 -5.34
N ALA A 101 -10.65 16.91 -4.55
CA ALA A 101 -11.89 17.66 -4.78
C ALA A 101 -11.61 19.17 -4.81
N GLY A 102 -11.88 19.82 -5.94
CA GLY A 102 -11.68 21.26 -6.13
C GLY A 102 -10.24 21.72 -6.28
N THR A 103 -9.28 20.81 -6.50
CA THR A 103 -7.83 21.13 -6.60
C THR A 103 -7.19 20.54 -7.86
N ALA A 104 -5.91 20.85 -8.09
CA ALA A 104 -5.15 20.37 -9.24
C ALA A 104 -4.94 18.84 -9.21
N ASN A 105 -4.77 18.26 -10.40
CA ASN A 105 -4.38 16.86 -10.55
C ASN A 105 -2.89 16.74 -10.27
N HIS A 106 -2.51 15.77 -9.44
CA HIS A 106 -1.11 15.44 -9.19
C HIS A 106 -0.81 14.04 -9.72
N ALA A 107 0.36 13.86 -10.32
CA ALA A 107 0.92 12.53 -10.41
C ALA A 107 1.38 12.08 -9.01
N PHE A 108 1.41 10.79 -8.74
CA PHE A 108 1.95 10.26 -7.49
C PHE A 108 2.77 9.01 -7.73
N ASN A 109 3.71 8.79 -6.81
CA ASN A 109 4.41 7.52 -6.66
C ASN A 109 4.21 7.06 -5.21
N GLN A 110 3.79 5.82 -5.04
CA GLN A 110 3.55 5.19 -3.75
C GLN A 110 4.35 3.89 -3.66
N THR A 111 5.03 3.69 -2.53
CA THR A 111 5.73 2.45 -2.22
C THR A 111 5.14 1.85 -0.95
N LEU A 112 4.69 0.61 -1.02
CA LEU A 112 4.08 -0.12 0.08
C LEU A 112 4.94 -1.33 0.45
N VAL A 113 5.00 -1.66 1.73
CA VAL A 113 5.50 -2.94 2.21
C VAL A 113 4.39 -3.65 2.95
N LEU A 114 3.89 -4.73 2.37
CA LEU A 114 3.01 -5.66 3.06
C LEU A 114 3.87 -6.69 3.81
N ALA A 115 3.73 -6.71 5.12
CA ALA A 115 4.37 -7.70 5.97
C ALA A 115 3.38 -8.79 6.36
N LYS A 116 3.87 -10.01 6.56
CA LYS A 116 3.06 -11.11 7.06
C LYS A 116 3.12 -11.13 8.58
N ASP A 117 1.97 -11.15 9.24
CA ASP A 117 1.90 -11.32 10.68
C ASP A 117 2.34 -12.75 11.05
N PRO A 118 3.31 -12.93 11.96
CA PRO A 118 3.82 -14.26 12.30
C PRO A 118 2.77 -15.16 12.97
N THR A 119 1.79 -14.56 13.64
CA THR A 119 0.73 -15.27 14.39
C THR A 119 -0.46 -15.56 13.49
N THR A 120 -1.00 -14.53 12.81
CA THR A 120 -2.23 -14.66 12.02
C THR A 120 -1.98 -15.12 10.59
N GLN A 121 -0.73 -15.01 10.10
CA GLN A 121 -0.34 -15.25 8.71
C GLN A 121 -1.06 -14.34 7.69
N ASN A 122 -1.76 -13.30 8.16
CA ASN A 122 -2.39 -12.29 7.30
C ASN A 122 -1.38 -11.20 6.92
N PHE A 123 -1.59 -10.59 5.77
CA PHE A 123 -0.83 -9.41 5.37
C PHE A 123 -1.35 -8.16 6.06
N TYR A 124 -0.43 -7.30 6.49
CA TYR A 124 -0.70 -5.95 6.97
C TYR A 124 0.29 -4.97 6.33
N LEU A 125 -0.09 -3.70 6.28
CA LEU A 125 0.72 -2.63 5.68
C LEU A 125 1.76 -2.14 6.70
N ALA A 126 2.98 -2.66 6.62
CA ALA A 126 4.05 -2.25 7.53
C ALA A 126 4.60 -0.86 7.18
N HIS A 127 4.76 -0.58 5.89
CA HIS A 127 5.20 0.73 5.41
C HIS A 127 4.34 1.23 4.26
N ASP A 128 4.02 2.52 4.28
CA ASP A 128 3.45 3.29 3.18
C ASP A 128 4.29 4.54 2.98
N CYS A 129 4.73 4.81 1.75
CA CYS A 129 5.44 6.04 1.41
C CYS A 129 4.81 6.62 0.14
N VAL A 130 4.12 7.75 0.29
CA VAL A 130 3.49 8.47 -0.81
C VAL A 130 4.24 9.77 -1.09
N ARG A 131 4.51 10.01 -2.36
CA ARG A 131 5.02 11.29 -2.85
C ARG A 131 4.21 11.77 -4.03
N LEU A 132 3.62 12.95 -3.89
CA LEU A 132 3.04 13.69 -5.00
C LEU A 132 4.16 14.26 -5.86
N THR A 133 3.99 14.15 -7.16
CA THR A 133 4.85 14.72 -8.19
C THR A 133 4.03 15.71 -9.02
N SER A 134 4.66 16.79 -9.45
CA SER A 134 4.04 17.96 -10.10
C SER A 134 3.06 17.61 -11.21
#